data_AF-A0A960F8R2-F1
#
_entry.id   AF-A0A960F8R2-F1
#
_cell.length_a   1.000
_cell.length_b   1.000
_cell.length_c   1.000
_cell.angle_alpha   90.00
_cell.angle_beta   90.00
_cell.angle_gamma   90.00
#
_symmetry.space_group_name_H-M   'P 1'
#
loop_
_entity.id
_entity.type
_entity.pdbx_description
1 polymer ?
#
loop_
_entity_poly.entity_id
_entity_poly.type
_entity_poly.pdbx_seq_one_letter_code
_entity_poly.pdbx_strand_id
1 'polypeptide(L)'
;MTAPWCTRCRALAPIVAAVGDEFAASVTLTHLDAGDESAASLVTELEVKGVPTLIARRSGAEIGRIVGTTDADTVRALFASAAGGSAPPTRTVARADRVLRAVAGAVLLAAGVALGPQWVLVALGIILLLWAALIS
;
A
#
# COMPACT_ATOMS: atom_id res chain seq x y z
N MET A 1 -0.55 7.05 -22.57
CA MET A 1 -1.39 7.51 -23.68
C MET A 1 -2.25 8.68 -23.25
N THR A 2 -2.12 9.83 -23.92
CA THR A 2 -2.94 11.04 -23.71
C THR A 2 -3.51 11.54 -25.04
N ALA A 3 -4.28 12.65 -25.00
CA ALA A 3 -4.70 13.37 -26.20
C ALA A 3 -4.85 14.87 -25.85
N PRO A 4 -4.63 15.79 -26.80
CA PRO A 4 -4.58 17.23 -26.50
C PRO A 4 -5.96 17.81 -26.12
N TRP A 5 -7.05 17.20 -26.59
CA TRP A 5 -8.42 17.57 -26.21
C TRP A 5 -8.95 16.90 -24.93
N CYS A 6 -8.14 16.08 -24.26
CA CYS A 6 -8.58 15.25 -23.14
C CYS A 6 -8.44 15.95 -21.78
N THR A 7 -9.54 16.47 -21.23
CA THR A 7 -9.56 17.09 -19.89
C THR A 7 -9.15 16.13 -18.77
N ARG A 8 -9.57 14.86 -18.83
CA ARG A 8 -9.15 13.83 -17.86
C ARG A 8 -7.65 13.54 -17.90
N CYS A 9 -7.03 13.66 -19.07
CA CYS A 9 -5.60 13.46 -19.24
C CYS A 9 -4.82 14.60 -18.58
N ARG A 10 -5.29 15.85 -18.71
CA ARG A 10 -4.70 17.01 -18.02
C ARG A 10 -4.72 16.88 -16.49
N ALA A 11 -5.79 16.32 -15.93
CA ALA A 11 -5.88 16.08 -14.49
C ALA A 11 -4.90 15.01 -13.99
N LEU A 12 -4.67 13.96 -14.79
CA LEU A 12 -3.79 12.84 -14.43
C LEU A 12 -2.30 13.14 -14.66
N ALA A 13 -1.97 14.01 -15.62
CA ALA A 13 -0.60 14.38 -15.98
C ALA A 13 0.30 14.78 -14.79
N PRO A 14 -0.09 15.71 -13.89
CA PRO A 14 0.77 16.10 -12.77
C PRO A 14 1.01 14.96 -11.77
N ILE A 15 0.06 14.05 -11.60
CA ILE A 15 0.21 12.87 -10.73
C ILE A 15 1.24 11.91 -11.32
N VAL A 16 1.15 11.63 -12.62
CA VAL A 16 2.06 10.72 -13.32
C VAL A 16 3.47 11.31 -13.39
N ALA A 17 3.60 12.62 -13.58
CA ALA A 17 4.90 13.29 -13.55
C ALA A 17 5.56 13.20 -12.16
N ALA A 18 4.83 13.57 -11.10
CA ALA A 18 5.36 13.53 -9.74
C ALA A 18 5.82 12.11 -9.33
N VAL A 19 5.01 11.08 -9.62
CA VAL A 19 5.40 9.69 -9.37
C VAL A 19 6.51 9.24 -10.32
N GLY A 20 6.50 9.69 -11.58
CA GLY A 20 7.56 9.38 -12.53
C GLY A 20 8.94 9.84 -12.05
N ASP A 21 9.01 11.04 -11.47
CA ASP A 21 10.25 11.59 -10.90
C ASP A 21 10.76 10.75 -9.72
N GLU A 22 9.86 10.21 -8.88
CA GLU A 22 10.22 9.29 -7.78
C GLU A 22 10.90 8.00 -8.29
N PHE A 23 10.56 7.56 -9.51
CA PHE A 23 11.04 6.29 -10.09
C PHE A 23 11.98 6.47 -11.28
N ALA A 24 12.47 7.68 -11.55
CA ALA A 24 13.27 8.01 -12.73
C ALA A 24 14.55 7.17 -12.90
N ALA A 25 15.12 6.66 -11.80
CA ALA A 25 16.29 5.78 -11.83
C ALA A 25 15.98 4.33 -12.24
N SER A 26 14.72 3.91 -12.14
CA SER A 26 14.29 2.50 -12.25
C SER A 26 13.24 2.27 -13.33
N VAL A 27 12.55 3.33 -13.79
CA VAL A 27 11.45 3.25 -14.75
C VAL A 27 11.62 4.34 -15.80
N THR A 28 11.60 3.93 -17.07
CA THR A 28 11.52 4.87 -18.19
C THR A 28 10.05 5.21 -18.45
N LEU A 29 9.69 6.48 -18.26
CA LEU A 29 8.36 6.98 -18.60
C LEU A 29 8.35 7.53 -20.03
N THR A 30 7.56 6.91 -20.91
CA THR A 30 7.36 7.39 -22.28
C THR A 30 5.95 7.95 -22.45
N HIS A 31 5.87 9.19 -22.90
CA HIS A 31 4.60 9.83 -23.25
C HIS A 31 4.24 9.52 -24.70
N LEU A 32 2.98 9.13 -24.92
CA LEU A 32 2.43 8.84 -26.25
C LEU A 32 1.10 9.58 -26.38
N ASP A 33 0.96 10.34 -27.46
CA ASP A 33 -0.25 11.10 -27.79
C ASP A 33 -1.07 10.30 -28.83
N ALA A 34 -2.32 9.99 -28.49
CA ALA A 34 -3.23 9.28 -29.38
C ALA A 34 -3.77 10.16 -30.52
N GLY A 35 -3.57 11.48 -30.47
CA GLY A 35 -3.86 12.41 -31.56
C GLY A 35 -2.72 12.56 -32.57
N ASP A 36 -1.55 11.98 -32.30
CA ASP A 36 -0.43 11.93 -33.25
C ASP A 36 -0.59 10.72 -34.18
N GLU A 37 -0.64 10.97 -35.48
CA GLU A 37 -0.78 9.92 -36.51
C GLU A 37 0.39 8.92 -36.46
N SER A 38 1.59 9.38 -36.09
CA SER A 38 2.76 8.49 -35.94
C SER A 38 2.61 7.47 -34.81
N ALA A 39 1.72 7.73 -33.84
CA ALA A 39 1.42 6.81 -32.75
C ALA A 39 0.34 5.78 -33.11
N ALA A 40 -0.36 5.92 -34.24
CA ALA A 40 -1.54 5.11 -34.58
C ALA A 40 -1.25 3.59 -34.62
N SER A 41 -0.13 3.18 -35.20
CA SER A 41 0.31 1.77 -35.23
C SER A 41 0.51 1.21 -33.82
N LEU A 42 1.12 2.00 -32.94
CA LEU A 42 1.39 1.64 -31.56
C LEU A 42 0.11 1.64 -30.71
N VAL A 43 -0.84 2.55 -30.96
CA VAL A 43 -2.19 2.55 -30.34
C VAL A 43 -2.86 1.19 -30.59
N THR A 44 -2.82 0.72 -31.84
CA THR A 44 -3.42 -0.55 -32.24
C THR A 44 -2.66 -1.74 -31.65
N GLU A 45 -1.33 -1.75 -31.71
CA GLU A 45 -0.50 -2.82 -31.15
C GLU A 45 -0.72 -2.98 -29.63
N LEU A 46 -0.83 -1.87 -28.91
CA LEU A 46 -1.05 -1.85 -27.46
C LEU A 46 -2.53 -1.97 -27.07
N GLU A 47 -3.42 -2.20 -28.05
CA GLU A 47 -4.87 -2.34 -27.87
C GLU A 47 -5.50 -1.20 -27.02
N VAL A 48 -5.02 0.03 -27.20
CA VAL A 48 -5.50 1.18 -26.42
C VAL A 48 -6.86 1.63 -26.94
N LYS A 49 -7.92 1.36 -26.16
CA LYS A 49 -9.31 1.69 -26.52
C LYS A 49 -9.76 3.08 -26.10
N GLY A 50 -8.92 3.83 -25.38
CA GLY A 50 -9.27 5.18 -24.92
C GLY A 50 -8.17 5.84 -24.09
N VAL A 51 -8.36 7.13 -23.81
CA VAL A 51 -7.44 7.96 -23.02
C VAL A 51 -8.12 8.52 -21.76
N PRO A 52 -7.38 8.73 -20.66
CA PRO A 52 -5.97 8.38 -20.47
C PRO A 52 -5.78 6.87 -20.24
N THR A 53 -4.68 6.32 -20.74
CA THR A 53 -4.26 4.93 -20.46
C THR A 53 -2.78 4.89 -20.10
N LEU A 54 -2.43 4.22 -19.01
CA LEU A 54 -1.06 3.93 -18.57
C LEU A 54 -0.80 2.43 -18.73
N ILE A 55 0.34 2.07 -19.31
CA ILE A 55 0.73 0.68 -19.54
C ILE A 55 2.13 0.50 -18.97
N ALA A 56 2.28 -0.45 -18.04
CA ALA A 56 3.58 -0.86 -17.54
C ALA A 56 4.06 -2.06 -18.35
N ARG A 57 5.29 -1.96 -18.88
CA ARG A 57 5.95 -3.05 -19.61
C ARG A 57 7.28 -3.38 -18.95
N ARG A 58 7.62 -4.68 -18.94
CA ARG A 58 8.91 -5.21 -18.50
C ARG A 58 9.33 -6.30 -19.46
N SER A 59 10.57 -6.25 -19.93
CA SER A 59 11.11 -7.27 -20.86
C SER A 59 10.24 -7.49 -22.09
N GLY A 60 9.62 -6.43 -22.63
CA GLY A 60 8.73 -6.49 -23.78
C GLY A 60 7.29 -6.95 -23.47
N ALA A 61 7.03 -7.52 -22.30
CA ALA A 61 5.69 -7.94 -21.90
C ALA A 61 4.96 -6.85 -21.11
N GLU A 62 3.65 -6.74 -21.30
CA GLU A 62 2.79 -5.92 -20.43
C GLU A 62 2.62 -6.62 -19.08
N ILE A 63 2.83 -5.86 -17.98
CA ILE A 63 2.69 -6.36 -16.60
C ILE A 63 1.54 -5.68 -15.84
N GLY A 64 0.91 -4.67 -16.44
CA GLY A 64 -0.25 -4.00 -15.87
C GLY A 64 -0.68 -2.79 -16.69
N ARG A 65 -1.94 -2.42 -16.56
CA ARG A 65 -2.53 -1.23 -17.18
C ARG A 65 -3.51 -0.53 -16.26
N ILE A 66 -3.63 0.78 -16.43
CA ILE A 66 -4.66 1.62 -15.83
C ILE A 66 -5.37 2.34 -16.97
N VAL A 67 -6.69 2.28 -16.98
CA VAL A 67 -7.53 2.99 -17.94
C VAL A 67 -8.39 4.00 -17.19
N GLY A 68 -8.36 5.24 -17.64
CA GLY A 68 -9.06 6.35 -17.01
C GLY A 68 -8.25 7.05 -15.90
N THR A 69 -8.93 7.94 -15.18
CA THR A 69 -8.36 8.71 -14.08
C THR A 69 -8.26 7.87 -12.83
N THR A 70 -7.19 8.07 -12.06
CA THR A 70 -6.95 7.36 -10.80
C THR A 70 -6.18 8.26 -9.84
N ASP A 71 -5.88 7.76 -8.63
CA ASP A 71 -5.11 8.47 -7.61
C ASP A 71 -3.59 8.19 -7.71
N ALA A 72 -2.82 8.96 -6.94
CA ALA A 72 -1.36 8.86 -6.90
C ALA A 72 -0.87 7.50 -6.39
N ASP A 73 -1.58 6.88 -5.46
CA ASP A 73 -1.20 5.59 -4.88
C ASP A 73 -1.31 4.46 -5.91
N THR A 74 -2.37 4.49 -6.73
CA THR A 74 -2.57 3.52 -7.81
C THR A 74 -1.52 3.70 -8.90
N VAL A 75 -1.19 4.95 -9.26
CA VAL A 75 -0.10 5.25 -10.20
C VAL A 75 1.23 4.73 -9.64
N ARG A 76 1.54 5.03 -8.37
CA ARG A 76 2.76 4.56 -7.69
C ARG A 76 2.88 3.04 -7.65
N ALA A 77 1.76 2.33 -7.44
CA ALA A 77 1.74 0.88 -7.50
C ALA A 77 2.09 0.33 -8.89
N LEU A 78 1.62 0.99 -9.96
CA LEU A 78 1.97 0.62 -11.34
C LEU A 78 3.45 0.90 -11.66
N PHE A 79 4.01 2.02 -11.18
CA PHE A 79 5.45 2.31 -11.33
C PHE A 79 6.32 1.32 -10.55
N ALA A 80 5.92 0.94 -9.34
CA ALA A 80 6.66 -0.05 -8.56
C ALA A 80 6.68 -1.42 -9.24
N SER A 81 5.57 -1.87 -9.84
CA SER A 81 5.57 -3.11 -10.62
C SER A 81 6.51 -3.03 -11.83
N ALA A 82 6.60 -1.87 -12.47
CA ALA A 82 7.56 -1.59 -13.54
C ALA A 82 9.02 -1.51 -13.07
N ALA A 83 9.29 -1.07 -11.83
CA ALA A 83 10.64 -1.00 -11.25
C ALA A 83 11.18 -2.36 -10.78
N GLY A 84 10.31 -3.27 -10.33
CA GLY A 84 10.67 -4.67 -10.04
C GLY A 84 11.11 -4.91 -8.61
N GLY A 85 11.10 -3.84 -7.82
CA GLY A 85 11.02 -3.87 -6.38
C GLY A 85 9.55 -3.86 -5.96
N SER A 86 9.23 -4.76 -5.05
CA SER A 86 7.98 -4.93 -4.30
C SER A 86 7.04 -3.72 -4.34
N ALA A 87 5.81 -3.98 -4.80
CA ALA A 87 4.68 -3.05 -4.74
C ALA A 87 4.64 -2.30 -3.39
N PRO A 88 4.21 -1.01 -3.35
CA PRO A 88 3.91 -0.33 -2.09
C PRO A 88 2.96 -1.24 -1.31
N PRO A 89 3.16 -1.45 0.01
CA PRO A 89 2.38 -2.40 0.78
C PRO A 89 0.89 -2.07 0.72
N THR A 90 0.21 -2.69 -0.25
CA THR A 90 -1.18 -2.45 -0.58
C THR A 90 -2.00 -3.44 0.22
N ARG A 91 -2.74 -2.93 1.21
CA ARG A 91 -3.70 -3.63 2.11
C ARG A 91 -3.19 -4.83 2.93
N THR A 92 -2.13 -5.52 2.55
CA THR A 92 -1.56 -6.65 3.31
C THR A 92 -1.01 -6.20 4.65
N VAL A 93 -0.35 -5.04 4.72
CA VAL A 93 0.07 -4.44 5.99
C VAL A 93 -1.14 -4.06 6.83
N ALA A 94 -2.19 -3.48 6.25
CA ALA A 94 -3.40 -3.13 7.00
C ALA A 94 -4.13 -4.36 7.60
N ARG A 95 -4.09 -5.52 6.92
CA ARG A 95 -4.67 -6.77 7.43
C ARG A 95 -3.77 -7.42 8.48
N ALA A 96 -2.46 -7.45 8.25
CA ALA A 96 -1.48 -7.98 9.19
C ALA A 96 -1.47 -7.17 10.51
N ASP A 97 -1.52 -5.85 10.41
CA ASP A 97 -1.52 -4.92 11.53
C ASP A 97 -2.82 -5.01 12.36
N ARG A 98 -3.96 -5.30 11.72
CA ARG A 98 -5.21 -5.60 12.42
C ARG A 98 -5.15 -6.93 13.19
N VAL A 99 -4.60 -7.97 12.56
CA VAL A 99 -4.42 -9.29 13.21
C VAL A 99 -3.42 -9.18 14.37
N LEU A 100 -2.31 -8.47 14.19
CA LEU A 100 -1.31 -8.27 15.22
C LEU A 100 -1.90 -7.56 16.45
N ARG A 101 -2.67 -6.48 16.24
CA ARG A 101 -3.36 -5.78 17.34
C ARG A 101 -4.40 -6.67 18.03
N ALA A 102 -5.15 -7.46 17.27
CA ALA A 102 -6.14 -8.37 17.84
C ALA A 102 -5.48 -9.47 18.70
N VAL A 103 -4.38 -10.06 18.23
CA VAL A 103 -3.62 -11.07 18.97
C VAL A 103 -2.99 -10.46 20.22
N ALA A 104 -2.33 -9.29 20.10
CA ALA A 104 -1.75 -8.60 21.25
C ALA A 104 -2.81 -8.28 22.32
N GLY A 105 -4.00 -7.81 21.90
CA GLY A 105 -5.13 -7.57 22.80
C GLY A 105 -5.63 -8.85 23.48
N ALA A 106 -5.77 -9.94 22.74
CA ALA A 106 -6.18 -11.23 23.29
C ALA A 106 -5.15 -11.79 24.30
N VAL A 107 -3.86 -11.65 24.02
CA VAL A 107 -2.77 -12.04 24.94
C VAL A 107 -2.81 -11.22 26.23
N LEU A 108 -2.95 -9.88 26.13
CA LEU A 108 -3.04 -9.02 27.31
C LEU A 108 -4.28 -9.32 28.17
N LEU A 109 -5.43 -9.58 27.55
CA LEU A 109 -6.65 -9.97 28.27
C LEU A 109 -6.48 -11.34 28.96
N ALA A 110 -5.94 -12.33 28.26
CA ALA A 110 -5.69 -13.65 28.82
C ALA A 110 -4.68 -13.59 29.97
N ALA A 111 -3.61 -12.82 29.82
CA ALA A 111 -2.63 -12.56 30.87
C ALA A 111 -3.28 -11.88 32.08
N GLY A 112 -4.12 -10.86 31.86
CA GLY A 112 -4.85 -10.19 32.95
C GLY A 112 -5.83 -11.09 33.71
N VAL A 113 -6.45 -12.05 33.03
CA VAL A 113 -7.33 -13.05 33.68
C VAL A 113 -6.51 -14.11 34.42
N ALA A 114 -5.43 -14.61 33.82
CA ALA A 114 -4.61 -15.67 34.40
C ALA A 114 -3.73 -15.19 35.56
N LEU A 115 -3.20 -13.97 35.48
CA LEU A 115 -2.37 -13.33 36.52
C LEU A 115 -3.22 -12.46 37.46
N GLY A 116 -4.54 -12.62 37.45
CA GLY A 116 -5.52 -11.69 38.02
C GLY A 116 -5.31 -11.26 39.49
N PRO A 117 -6.15 -10.33 40.00
CA PRO A 117 -6.02 -9.66 41.30
C PRO A 117 -6.00 -10.60 42.53
N GLN A 118 -6.28 -11.88 42.32
CA GLN A 118 -6.19 -12.95 43.32
C GLN A 118 -4.77 -13.08 43.87
N TRP A 119 -3.73 -12.99 43.03
CA TRP A 119 -2.34 -13.03 43.51
C TRP A 119 -1.99 -11.78 44.33
N VAL A 120 -2.57 -10.62 44.00
CA VAL A 120 -2.38 -9.39 44.78
C VAL A 120 -3.04 -9.53 46.15
N LEU A 121 -4.25 -10.08 46.23
CA LEU A 121 -4.93 -10.36 47.50
C LEU A 121 -4.24 -11.47 48.31
N VAL A 122 -3.73 -12.52 47.65
CA VAL A 122 -2.95 -13.59 48.29
C VAL A 122 -1.62 -13.04 48.82
N ALA A 123 -0.91 -12.22 48.05
CA ALA A 123 0.33 -11.58 48.49
C ALA A 123 0.09 -10.61 49.65
N LEU A 124 -0.95 -9.77 49.59
CA LEU A 124 -1.38 -8.92 50.71
C LEU A 124 -1.75 -9.74 51.94
N GLY A 125 -2.47 -10.85 51.77
CA GLY A 125 -2.82 -11.77 52.84
C GLY A 125 -1.58 -12.39 53.50
N ILE A 126 -0.62 -12.86 52.71
CA ILE A 126 0.65 -13.41 53.23
C ILE A 126 1.44 -12.33 53.98
N ILE A 127 1.52 -11.10 53.45
CA ILE A 127 2.20 -9.99 54.12
C ILE A 127 1.53 -9.66 55.46
N LEU A 128 0.20 -9.59 55.51
CA LEU A 128 -0.54 -9.32 56.75
C LEU A 128 -0.36 -10.43 57.79
N LEU A 129 -0.36 -11.70 57.37
CA LEU A 129 -0.12 -12.84 58.26
C LEU A 129 1.30 -12.83 58.85
N LEU A 130 2.31 -12.54 58.04
CA LEU A 130 3.70 -12.44 58.49
C LEU A 130 3.91 -11.23 59.41
N TRP A 131 3.25 -10.10 59.13
CA TRP A 131 3.26 -8.94 60.03
C TRP A 131 2.62 -9.23 61.38
N ALA A 132 1.50 -9.97 61.43
CA ALA A 132 0.85 -10.35 62.69
C ALA A 132 1.74 -11.24 63.56
N ALA A 133 2.51 -12.14 62.94
CA ALA A 133 3.45 -13.01 63.64
C ALA A 133 4.69 -12.26 64.19
N LEU A 134 4.99 -11.06 63.70
CA LEU A 134 6.15 -10.26 64.13
C LEU A 134 5.85 -9.30 65.30
N ILE A 135 4.57 -9.07 65.58
CA ILE A 135 4.08 -8.15 66.63
C ILE A 135 3.57 -8.91 67.88
N SER A 136 3.47 -10.24 67.79
CA SER A 136 3.12 -11.15 68.90
C SER A 136 4.38 -11.62 69.62
#